data_AF-A0A7V8WEH4-F1
#
_entry.id   AF-A0A7V8WEH4-F1
#
_cell.length_a   1.000
_cell.length_b   1.000
_cell.length_c   1.000
_cell.angle_alpha   90.00
_cell.angle_beta   90.00
_cell.angle_gamma   90.00
#
_symmetry.space_group_name_H-M   'P 1'
#
loop_
_entity.id
_entity.type
_entity.pdbx_description
1 polymer ?
#
loop_
_entity_poly.entity_id
_entity_poly.type
_entity_poly.pdbx_seq_one_letter_code
_entity_poly.pdbx_strand_id
1 'polypeptide(L)'
;MNAARVTARQQIVVGQRQRALDTLIGGLALDEKDPELNGLVNELTGVARRTATEARAAAVVRGASPRSSAAFREGQAREREANDLLRAGDRVPGIRAAWAAAALYNKAPEGTRQNASAAPPPSSRPGSQPGLTPPSPESVKPVPAPVDKPAIAAPPPPPSPTPEPPPVPRDPAPDPRAADLSAIRETLRRYTQAYQSLDGAAVGKMMPSLTAEQLRGLDRDFSNYRSYTVAIRDERIAVDGPTATVTCQVVRSFETKNGVAGSNTVQSIFHLRRSGSGWTIERVQSR
;
A
#
# COMPACT_ATOMS: atom_id res chain seq x y z
N MET A 1 22.03 7.22 -13.40
CA MET A 1 22.03 8.16 -12.25
C MET A 1 21.56 9.58 -12.57
N ASN A 2 21.94 10.22 -13.69
CA ASN A 2 21.49 11.59 -14.03
C ASN A 2 19.97 11.81 -13.97
N ALA A 3 19.16 10.82 -14.36
CA ALA A 3 17.70 10.92 -14.31
C ALA A 3 17.16 11.19 -12.89
N ALA A 4 17.66 10.50 -11.87
CA ALA A 4 17.19 10.67 -10.48
C ALA A 4 17.46 12.09 -9.96
N ARG A 5 18.63 12.66 -10.31
CA ARG A 5 19.01 14.02 -9.93
C ARG A 5 18.08 15.06 -10.55
N VAL A 6 17.86 14.95 -11.87
CA VAL A 6 16.98 15.86 -12.62
C VAL A 6 15.54 15.76 -12.12
N THR A 7 15.03 14.54 -11.93
CA THR A 7 13.68 14.31 -11.42
C THR A 7 13.50 14.86 -10.01
N ALA A 8 14.45 14.62 -9.09
CA ALA A 8 14.37 15.14 -7.73
C ALA A 8 14.37 16.68 -7.69
N ARG A 9 15.24 17.34 -8.48
CA ARG A 9 15.25 18.81 -8.61
C ARG A 9 13.92 19.34 -9.13
N GLN A 10 13.39 18.72 -10.19
CA GLN A 10 12.10 19.12 -10.74
C GLN A 10 10.99 18.98 -9.69
N GLN A 11 10.97 17.89 -8.92
CA GLN A 11 9.99 17.65 -7.85
C GLN A 11 10.10 18.67 -6.71
N ILE A 12 11.31 19.09 -6.34
CA ILE A 12 11.53 20.14 -5.35
C ILE A 12 10.94 21.47 -5.83
N VAL A 13 11.21 21.85 -7.09
CA VAL A 13 10.70 23.09 -7.70
C VAL A 13 9.17 23.13 -7.72
N VAL A 14 8.51 22.02 -8.05
CA VAL A 14 7.03 21.94 -8.07
C VAL A 14 6.42 21.71 -6.69
N GLY A 15 7.20 21.71 -5.61
CA GLY A 15 6.72 21.53 -4.24
C GLY A 15 6.39 20.08 -3.85
N GLN A 16 6.69 19.09 -4.68
CA GLN A 16 6.47 17.66 -4.40
C GLN A 16 7.59 17.05 -3.53
N ARG A 17 7.81 17.64 -2.35
CA ARG A 17 8.96 17.33 -1.48
C ARG A 17 9.04 15.86 -1.03
N GLN A 18 7.90 15.21 -0.78
CA GLN A 18 7.86 13.78 -0.42
C GLN A 18 8.35 12.89 -1.57
N ARG A 19 7.86 13.14 -2.79
CA ARG A 19 8.30 12.42 -3.99
C ARG A 19 9.77 12.68 -4.30
N ALA A 20 10.25 13.91 -4.07
CA ALA A 20 11.66 14.25 -4.17
C ALA A 20 12.50 13.41 -3.20
N LEU A 21 12.09 13.32 -1.93
CA LEU A 21 12.79 12.50 -0.94
C LEU A 21 12.83 11.02 -1.35
N ASP A 22 11.72 10.45 -1.81
CA ASP A 22 11.68 9.04 -2.25
C ASP A 22 12.56 8.81 -3.49
N THR A 23 12.59 9.76 -4.42
CA THR A 23 13.48 9.71 -5.60
C THR A 23 14.96 9.76 -5.18
N LEU A 24 15.30 10.60 -4.20
CA LEU A 24 16.66 10.69 -3.66
C LEU A 24 17.08 9.43 -2.91
N ILE A 25 16.18 8.81 -2.14
CA ILE A 25 16.43 7.51 -1.49
C ILE A 25 16.75 6.46 -2.56
N GLY A 26 15.93 6.37 -3.61
CA GLY A 26 16.18 5.44 -4.72
C GLY A 26 17.51 5.73 -5.43
N GLY A 27 17.86 7.00 -5.62
CA GLY A 27 19.14 7.40 -6.21
C GLY A 27 20.34 7.02 -5.34
N LEU A 28 20.29 7.31 -4.03
CA LEU A 28 21.36 7.00 -3.08
C LEU A 28 21.54 5.50 -2.84
N ALA A 29 20.48 4.71 -3.01
CA ALA A 29 20.61 3.25 -2.99
C ALA A 29 21.45 2.71 -4.17
N LEU A 30 21.48 3.43 -5.29
CA LEU A 30 22.30 3.08 -6.45
C LEU A 30 23.75 3.55 -6.29
N ASP A 31 23.95 4.77 -5.79
CA ASP A 31 25.26 5.33 -5.42
C ASP A 31 25.16 6.18 -4.16
N GLU A 32 25.55 5.56 -3.05
CA GLU A 32 25.54 6.18 -1.72
C GLU A 32 26.49 7.37 -1.62
N LYS A 33 27.56 7.38 -2.42
CA LYS A 33 28.61 8.40 -2.38
C LYS A 33 28.41 9.51 -3.41
N ASP A 34 27.29 9.51 -4.12
CA ASP A 34 26.96 10.55 -5.10
C ASP A 34 26.89 11.93 -4.41
N PRO A 35 27.83 12.85 -4.72
CA PRO A 35 27.90 14.14 -4.03
C PRO A 35 26.70 15.05 -4.35
N GLU A 36 26.11 14.94 -5.54
CA GLU A 36 24.96 15.76 -5.92
C GLU A 36 23.68 15.30 -5.22
N LEU A 37 23.44 14.00 -5.16
CA LEU A 37 22.28 13.45 -4.43
C LEU A 37 22.37 13.77 -2.93
N ASN A 38 23.56 13.61 -2.36
CA ASN A 38 23.83 14.02 -0.98
C ASN A 38 23.61 15.53 -0.76
N GLY A 39 24.00 16.36 -1.73
CA GLY A 39 23.71 17.80 -1.74
C GLY A 39 22.20 18.10 -1.70
N LEU A 40 21.40 17.42 -2.53
CA LEU A 40 19.94 17.59 -2.56
C LEU A 40 19.26 17.13 -1.26
N VAL A 41 19.75 16.06 -0.62
CA VAL A 41 19.26 15.64 0.70
C VAL A 41 19.56 16.69 1.77
N ASN A 42 20.74 17.31 1.73
CA ASN A 42 21.10 18.40 2.64
C ASN A 42 20.20 19.63 2.43
N GLU A 43 19.90 19.97 1.17
CA GLU A 43 18.96 21.03 0.83
C GLU A 43 17.56 20.75 1.40
N LEU A 44 17.03 19.54 1.17
CA LEU A 44 15.73 19.12 1.73
C LEU A 44 15.71 19.11 3.25
N THR A 45 16.81 18.76 3.90
CA THR A 45 16.97 18.88 5.36
C THR A 45 16.79 20.31 5.82
N GLY A 46 17.43 21.27 5.14
CA GLY A 46 17.26 22.70 5.42
C GLY A 46 15.81 23.17 5.23
N VAL A 47 15.17 22.75 4.15
CA VAL A 47 13.76 23.06 3.86
C VAL A 47 12.82 22.49 4.92
N ALA A 48 13.02 21.24 5.33
CA ALA A 48 12.18 20.56 6.32
C ALA A 48 12.27 21.23 7.70
N ARG A 49 13.48 21.57 8.16
CA ARG A 49 13.69 22.30 9.42
C ARG A 49 13.02 23.66 9.38
N ARG A 50 13.21 24.42 8.30
CA ARG A 50 12.58 25.74 8.14
C ARG A 50 11.06 25.65 8.19
N THR A 51 10.47 24.68 7.48
CA THR A 51 9.02 24.45 7.46
C THR A 51 8.49 24.11 8.86
N ALA A 52 9.21 23.29 9.65
CA ALA A 52 8.81 22.98 11.02
C ALA A 52 8.85 24.22 11.94
N THR A 53 9.92 25.02 11.85
CA THR A 53 10.06 26.28 12.60
C THR A 53 8.97 27.29 12.25
N GLU A 54 8.69 27.47 10.95
CA GLU A 54 7.63 28.37 10.46
C GLU A 54 6.25 27.91 10.94
N ALA A 55 5.94 26.60 10.84
CA ALA A 55 4.69 26.04 11.31
C ALA A 55 4.52 26.21 12.83
N ARG A 56 5.60 26.03 13.61
CA ARG A 56 5.62 26.28 15.05
C ARG A 56 5.34 27.74 15.37
N ALA A 57 6.02 28.68 14.69
CA ALA A 57 5.82 30.10 14.89
C ALA A 57 4.37 30.50 14.57
N ALA A 58 3.82 30.01 13.46
CA ALA A 58 2.42 30.24 13.08
C ALA A 58 1.45 29.67 14.13
N ALA A 59 1.73 28.49 14.69
CA ALA A 59 0.92 27.92 15.77
C ALA A 59 0.95 28.78 17.04
N VAL A 60 2.11 29.34 17.40
CA VAL A 60 2.22 30.28 18.53
C VAL A 60 1.41 31.55 18.30
N VAL A 61 1.46 32.12 17.08
CA VAL A 61 0.63 33.29 16.70
C VAL A 61 -0.87 32.98 16.84
N ARG A 62 -1.28 31.72 16.56
CA ARG A 62 -2.63 31.19 16.78
C ARG A 62 -2.97 30.88 18.25
N GLY A 63 -2.09 31.20 19.20
CA GLY A 63 -2.30 30.94 20.62
C GLY A 63 -2.13 29.47 21.03
N ALA A 64 -1.59 28.62 20.15
CA ALA A 64 -1.21 27.27 20.52
C ALA A 64 0.06 27.31 21.39
N SER A 65 0.05 26.55 22.47
CA SER A 65 1.18 26.40 23.38
C SER A 65 1.24 24.95 23.86
N PRO A 66 2.35 24.51 24.47
CA PRO A 66 2.43 23.18 25.06
C PRO A 66 1.37 22.94 26.14
N ARG A 67 0.89 23.99 26.81
CA ARG A 67 -0.17 23.88 27.83
C ARG A 67 -1.56 23.78 27.20
N SER A 68 -1.80 24.55 26.14
CA SER A 68 -3.14 24.67 25.51
C SER A 68 -3.42 23.63 24.42
N SER A 69 -2.41 22.96 23.86
CA SER A 69 -2.60 22.05 22.73
C SER A 69 -1.74 20.78 22.82
N ALA A 70 -2.40 19.62 22.76
CA ALA A 70 -1.73 18.32 22.68
C ALA A 70 -0.92 18.18 21.38
N ALA A 71 -1.47 18.62 20.25
CA ALA A 71 -0.79 18.60 18.96
C ALA A 71 0.49 19.46 18.97
N PHE A 72 0.50 20.58 19.71
CA PHE A 72 1.71 21.39 19.87
C PHE A 72 2.79 20.66 20.68
N ARG A 73 2.42 19.92 21.74
CA ARG A 73 3.37 19.09 22.50
C ARG A 73 3.94 17.95 21.67
N GLU A 74 3.09 17.27 20.89
CA GLU A 74 3.50 16.19 20.00
C GLU A 74 4.43 16.73 18.90
N GLY A 75 4.10 17.90 18.33
CA GLY A 75 4.96 18.60 17.37
C GLY A 75 6.36 18.89 17.94
N GLN A 76 6.45 19.34 19.20
CA GLN A 76 7.75 19.53 19.88
C GLN A 76 8.53 18.23 20.08
N ALA A 77 7.84 17.15 20.45
CA ALA A 77 8.49 15.85 20.61
C ALA A 77 9.06 15.38 19.26
N ARG A 78 8.29 15.50 18.18
CA ARG A 78 8.71 15.12 16.83
C ARG A 78 9.83 16.00 16.29
N GLU A 79 9.83 17.29 16.62
CA GLU A 79 10.92 18.22 16.29
C GLU A 79 12.23 17.85 17.01
N ARG A 80 12.18 17.43 18.28
CA ARG A 80 13.36 16.91 18.99
C ARG A 80 13.91 15.65 18.34
N GLU A 81 13.04 14.68 18.09
CA GLU A 81 13.41 13.43 17.42
C GLU A 81 14.03 13.69 16.03
N ALA A 82 13.46 14.62 15.26
CA ALA A 82 14.03 15.04 13.99
C ALA A 82 15.46 15.56 14.16
N ASN A 83 15.70 16.44 15.15
CA ASN A 83 17.04 16.98 15.40
C ASN A 83 18.01 15.89 15.87
N ASP A 84 17.57 14.93 16.68
CA ASP A 84 18.40 13.83 17.15
C ASP A 84 18.80 12.89 16.00
N LEU A 85 17.86 12.54 15.12
CA LEU A 85 18.13 11.77 13.90
C LEU A 85 19.09 12.50 12.96
N LEU A 86 18.89 13.80 12.75
CA LEU A 86 19.77 14.60 11.90
C LEU A 86 21.19 14.71 12.48
N ARG A 87 21.34 14.77 13.82
CA ARG A 87 22.66 14.74 14.49
C ARG A 87 23.32 13.37 14.40
N ALA A 88 22.55 12.29 14.46
CA ALA A 88 23.05 10.93 14.30
C ALA A 88 23.49 10.62 12.85
N GLY A 89 23.14 11.47 11.89
CA GLY A 89 23.42 11.27 10.46
C GLY A 89 22.29 10.60 9.68
N ASP A 90 21.20 10.24 10.36
CA ASP A 90 19.99 9.63 9.78
C ASP A 90 19.12 10.68 9.10
N ARG A 91 19.61 11.21 7.97
CA ARG A 91 19.00 12.36 7.28
C ARG A 91 17.55 12.10 6.85
N VAL A 92 17.29 10.93 6.26
CA VAL A 92 15.96 10.61 5.70
C VAL A 92 14.89 10.49 6.80
N PRO A 93 15.08 9.70 7.87
CA PRO A 93 14.19 9.71 9.03
C PRO A 93 14.03 11.11 9.63
N GLY A 94 15.11 11.87 9.77
CA GLY A 94 15.09 13.24 10.31
C GLY A 94 14.25 14.21 9.49
N ILE A 95 14.34 14.18 8.16
CA ILE A 95 13.51 14.99 7.24
C ILE A 95 12.02 14.65 7.43
N ARG A 96 11.68 13.36 7.45
CA ARG A 96 10.29 12.91 7.63
C ARG A 96 9.74 13.32 8.99
N ALA A 97 10.54 13.21 10.05
CA ALA A 97 10.19 13.65 11.39
C ALA A 97 9.92 15.17 11.44
N ALA A 98 10.76 15.98 10.79
CA ALA A 98 10.58 17.43 10.74
C ALA A 98 9.27 17.83 10.01
N TRP A 99 8.92 17.16 8.91
CA TRP A 99 7.64 17.40 8.23
C TRP A 99 6.43 16.94 9.06
N ALA A 100 6.54 15.82 9.77
CA ALA A 100 5.51 15.38 10.70
C ALA A 100 5.30 16.40 11.84
N ALA A 101 6.39 16.98 12.38
CA ALA A 101 6.31 18.07 13.35
C ALA A 101 5.57 19.29 12.79
N ALA A 102 5.88 19.71 11.55
CA ALA A 102 5.20 20.81 10.88
C ALA A 102 3.69 20.56 10.73
N ALA A 103 3.30 19.35 10.33
CA ALA A 103 1.90 18.95 10.19
C ALA A 103 1.16 19.02 11.54
N LEU A 104 1.80 18.59 12.64
CA LEU A 104 1.24 18.66 14.00
C LEU A 104 1.05 20.11 14.45
N TYR A 105 2.01 21.00 14.19
CA TYR A 105 1.86 22.42 14.48
C TYR A 105 0.74 23.09 13.66
N ASN A 106 0.56 22.69 12.40
CA ASN A 106 -0.54 23.18 11.57
C ASN A 106 -1.91 22.66 12.06
N LYS A 107 -1.97 21.45 12.63
CA LYS A 107 -3.19 20.88 13.22
C LYS A 107 -3.52 21.45 14.60
N ALA A 108 -2.56 22.05 15.29
CA ALA A 108 -2.79 22.62 16.61
C ALA A 108 -3.90 23.68 16.52
N PRO A 109 -5.04 23.46 17.19
CA PRO A 109 -6.17 24.38 17.10
C PRO A 109 -5.74 25.75 17.59
N GLU A 110 -6.38 26.78 17.04
CA GLU A 110 -6.36 28.11 17.65
C GLU A 110 -6.78 27.93 19.10
N GLY A 111 -5.91 28.33 20.03
CA GLY A 111 -6.23 28.25 21.45
C GLY A 111 -7.48 29.07 21.66
N THR A 112 -8.62 28.41 21.83
CA THR A 112 -9.91 29.05 22.01
C THR A 112 -9.81 29.93 23.25
N ARG A 113 -9.53 31.23 23.03
CA ARG A 113 -9.80 32.31 24.00
C ARG A 113 -11.26 32.29 24.46
N GLN A 114 -12.11 31.53 23.79
CA GLN A 114 -13.54 31.38 24.01
C GLN A 114 -13.95 30.69 25.32
N ASN A 115 -13.03 30.07 26.07
CA ASN A 115 -13.37 29.44 27.36
C ASN A 115 -12.95 30.24 28.62
N ALA A 116 -12.43 31.46 28.46
CA ALA A 116 -12.05 32.32 29.59
C ALA A 116 -12.97 33.54 29.80
N SER A 117 -14.07 33.65 29.05
CA SER A 117 -15.03 34.76 29.19
C SER A 117 -16.48 34.31 29.36
N ALA A 118 -16.69 33.20 30.07
CA ALA A 118 -18.00 32.85 30.62
C ALA A 118 -17.79 32.21 32.00
N ALA A 119 -17.64 33.06 33.01
CA ALA A 119 -18.02 32.66 34.37
C ALA A 119 -19.54 32.37 34.33
N PRO A 120 -20.00 31.15 34.63
CA PRO A 120 -21.43 30.92 34.81
C PRO A 120 -21.89 31.58 36.13
N PRO A 121 -23.04 32.28 36.18
CA PRO A 121 -23.69 32.54 37.46
C PRO A 121 -24.09 31.19 38.11
N PRO A 122 -24.04 31.07 39.45
CA PRO A 122 -24.42 29.84 40.11
C PRO A 122 -25.93 29.62 40.06
N SER A 123 -26.31 28.34 39.97
CA SER A 123 -27.63 27.75 40.29
C SER A 123 -28.68 27.70 39.16
N SER A 124 -29.01 26.48 38.71
CA SER A 124 -30.34 25.87 38.93
C SER A 124 -30.45 24.43 38.40
N ARG A 125 -30.73 23.52 39.33
CA ARG A 125 -31.52 22.27 39.28
C ARG A 125 -31.11 21.04 38.43
N PRO A 126 -31.25 19.82 39.01
CA PRO A 126 -31.17 18.55 38.29
C PRO A 126 -32.52 18.22 37.62
N GLY A 127 -32.47 17.89 36.33
CA GLY A 127 -33.59 17.37 35.55
C GLY A 127 -33.10 16.23 34.66
N SER A 128 -33.53 15.02 35.02
CA SER A 128 -33.30 13.76 34.32
C SER A 128 -33.66 13.82 32.85
N GLN A 129 -32.80 13.29 31.97
CA GLN A 129 -33.26 12.74 30.70
C GLN A 129 -32.51 11.45 30.31
N PRO A 130 -33.22 10.54 29.61
CA PRO A 130 -32.97 9.09 29.62
C PRO A 130 -32.03 8.66 28.49
N GLY A 131 -31.39 7.50 28.70
CA GLY A 131 -30.44 6.90 27.80
C GLY A 131 -31.00 6.55 26.42
N LEU A 132 -30.17 6.78 25.40
CA LEU A 132 -30.33 6.22 24.07
C LEU A 132 -29.23 5.17 23.87
N THR A 133 -29.63 3.91 23.89
CA THR A 133 -28.83 2.75 23.51
C THR A 133 -28.65 2.72 21.99
N PRO A 134 -27.44 2.44 21.47
CA PRO A 134 -27.24 2.14 20.05
C PRO A 134 -27.74 0.72 19.70
N PRO A 135 -28.30 0.49 18.50
CA PRO A 135 -28.74 -0.83 18.06
C PRO A 135 -27.54 -1.74 17.74
N SER A 136 -27.59 -2.94 18.28
CA SER A 136 -26.65 -4.04 18.05
C SER A 136 -26.92 -4.69 16.67
N PRO A 137 -25.91 -4.92 15.81
CA PRO A 137 -26.11 -5.65 14.56
C PRO A 137 -26.32 -7.15 14.81
N GLU A 138 -27.40 -7.68 14.24
CA GLU A 138 -27.83 -9.08 14.31
C GLU A 138 -26.83 -10.04 13.65
N SER A 139 -26.55 -11.14 14.37
CA SER A 139 -25.85 -12.32 13.87
C SER A 139 -26.78 -13.16 13.01
N VAL A 140 -26.40 -13.40 11.75
CA VAL A 140 -27.10 -14.34 10.87
C VAL A 140 -26.52 -15.76 11.05
N LYS A 141 -27.38 -16.70 11.43
CA LYS A 141 -27.10 -18.14 11.58
C LYS A 141 -26.99 -18.84 10.21
N PRO A 142 -26.13 -19.87 10.06
CA PRO A 142 -26.15 -20.78 8.90
C PRO A 142 -27.31 -21.79 8.98
N VAL A 143 -27.97 -22.04 7.84
CA VAL A 143 -29.02 -23.06 7.63
C VAL A 143 -28.37 -24.38 7.17
N PRO A 144 -28.87 -25.56 7.61
CA PRO A 144 -28.28 -26.86 7.31
C PRO A 144 -28.76 -27.49 5.98
N ALA A 145 -27.98 -28.47 5.49
CA ALA A 145 -28.16 -29.22 4.26
C ALA A 145 -29.39 -30.16 4.23
N PRO A 146 -29.88 -30.57 3.04
CA PRO A 146 -30.73 -31.75 2.87
C PRO A 146 -30.01 -32.94 2.18
N VAL A 147 -30.41 -34.13 2.64
CA VAL A 147 -29.94 -35.49 2.31
C VAL A 147 -30.71 -36.10 1.11
N ASP A 148 -30.06 -37.09 0.49
CA ASP A 148 -30.47 -38.00 -0.60
C ASP A 148 -31.91 -38.51 -0.66
N LYS A 149 -32.34 -38.86 -1.89
CA LYS A 149 -33.52 -39.70 -2.16
C LYS A 149 -33.22 -40.74 -3.27
N PRO A 150 -33.37 -42.05 -3.01
CA PRO A 150 -33.26 -43.11 -4.03
C PRO A 150 -34.63 -43.46 -4.66
N ALA A 151 -34.67 -43.79 -5.96
CA ALA A 151 -35.88 -44.26 -6.65
C ALA A 151 -35.58 -45.33 -7.73
N ILE A 152 -35.86 -46.58 -7.33
CA ILE A 152 -36.51 -47.72 -8.02
C ILE A 152 -36.42 -47.85 -9.55
N ALA A 153 -35.94 -49.03 -9.97
CA ALA A 153 -35.87 -49.52 -11.34
C ALA A 153 -37.21 -50.11 -11.86
N ALA A 154 -37.49 -49.89 -13.15
CA ALA A 154 -38.61 -50.47 -13.90
C ALA A 154 -38.12 -51.57 -14.88
N PRO A 155 -38.96 -52.56 -15.23
CA PRO A 155 -38.61 -53.67 -16.13
C PRO A 155 -38.54 -53.27 -17.62
N PRO A 156 -37.77 -54.01 -18.45
CA PRO A 156 -37.47 -53.63 -19.82
C PRO A 156 -38.60 -53.94 -20.82
N PRO A 157 -38.89 -53.05 -21.79
CA PRO A 157 -39.74 -53.32 -22.94
C PRO A 157 -39.02 -54.12 -24.06
N PRO A 158 -39.77 -54.73 -25.00
CA PRO A 158 -39.24 -55.54 -26.10
C PRO A 158 -38.38 -54.73 -27.11
N PRO A 159 -37.50 -55.41 -27.88
CA PRO A 159 -36.52 -54.74 -28.75
C PRO A 159 -37.19 -54.06 -29.95
N SER A 160 -37.19 -52.73 -29.92
CA SER A 160 -37.46 -51.87 -31.07
C SER A 160 -36.27 -51.91 -32.07
N PRO A 161 -36.51 -51.78 -33.39
CA PRO A 161 -35.45 -51.71 -34.39
C PRO A 161 -34.50 -50.56 -34.05
N THR A 162 -33.19 -50.86 -34.01
CA THR A 162 -32.10 -49.95 -33.63
C THR A 162 -32.22 -48.60 -34.35
N PRO A 163 -32.67 -47.54 -33.65
CA PRO A 163 -32.64 -46.18 -34.17
C PRO A 163 -31.18 -45.73 -34.26
N GLU A 164 -30.84 -45.05 -35.35
CA GLU A 164 -29.56 -44.37 -35.52
C GLU A 164 -29.27 -43.52 -34.27
N PRO A 165 -28.08 -43.66 -33.63
CA PRO A 165 -27.81 -42.99 -32.36
C PRO A 165 -27.97 -41.48 -32.54
N PRO A 166 -28.79 -40.82 -31.70
CA PRO A 166 -28.94 -39.37 -31.76
C PRO A 166 -27.56 -38.71 -31.64
N PRO A 167 -27.28 -37.66 -32.42
CA PRO A 167 -25.99 -36.97 -32.35
C PRO A 167 -25.74 -36.55 -30.91
N VAL A 168 -24.65 -37.07 -30.33
CA VAL A 168 -24.25 -36.81 -28.96
C VAL A 168 -24.14 -35.29 -28.78
N PRO A 169 -24.84 -34.67 -27.81
CA PRO A 169 -24.72 -33.25 -27.53
C PRO A 169 -23.24 -32.89 -27.36
N ARG A 170 -22.70 -32.04 -28.22
CA ARG A 170 -21.33 -31.54 -28.07
C ARG A 170 -21.32 -30.59 -26.88
N ASP A 171 -20.40 -30.82 -25.95
CA ASP A 171 -20.19 -29.90 -24.84
C ASP A 171 -19.94 -28.48 -25.37
N PRO A 172 -20.55 -27.45 -24.76
CA PRO A 172 -20.32 -26.08 -25.17
C PRO A 172 -18.83 -25.75 -25.08
N ALA A 173 -18.33 -25.07 -26.12
CA ALA A 173 -16.93 -24.66 -26.17
C ALA A 173 -16.59 -23.80 -24.92
N PRO A 174 -15.42 -24.02 -24.28
CA PRO A 174 -15.02 -23.24 -23.11
C PRO A 174 -15.02 -21.73 -23.38
N ASP A 175 -15.52 -20.94 -22.43
CA ASP A 175 -15.47 -19.47 -22.51
C ASP A 175 -13.99 -19.02 -22.48
N PRO A 176 -13.48 -18.37 -23.56
CA PRO A 176 -12.10 -17.90 -23.60
C PRO A 176 -11.78 -16.90 -22.49
N ARG A 177 -12.77 -16.13 -22.04
CA ARG A 177 -12.58 -15.14 -20.97
C ARG A 177 -12.31 -15.81 -19.62
N ALA A 178 -12.99 -16.91 -19.32
CA ALA A 178 -12.76 -17.68 -18.11
C ALA A 178 -11.33 -18.25 -18.07
N ALA A 179 -10.83 -18.72 -19.23
CA ALA A 179 -9.46 -19.21 -19.37
C ALA A 179 -8.43 -18.08 -19.14
N ASP A 180 -8.64 -16.89 -19.68
CA ASP A 180 -7.73 -15.75 -19.49
C ASP A 180 -7.69 -15.29 -18.02
N LEU A 181 -8.85 -15.21 -17.35
CA LEU A 181 -8.91 -14.86 -15.92
C LEU A 181 -8.14 -15.86 -15.04
N SER A 182 -8.28 -17.15 -15.33
CA SER A 182 -7.52 -18.22 -14.66
C SER A 182 -6.01 -18.03 -14.86
N ALA A 183 -5.57 -17.81 -16.11
CA ALA A 183 -4.17 -17.64 -16.45
C ALA A 183 -3.54 -16.38 -15.82
N ILE A 184 -4.30 -15.29 -15.69
CA ILE A 184 -3.85 -14.06 -15.01
C ILE A 184 -3.65 -14.32 -13.52
N ARG A 185 -4.60 -14.95 -12.82
CA ARG A 185 -4.44 -15.30 -11.39
C ARG A 185 -3.23 -16.19 -11.17
N GLU A 186 -3.03 -17.17 -12.05
CA GLU A 186 -1.87 -18.05 -11.98
C GLU A 186 -0.55 -17.28 -12.17
N THR A 187 -0.54 -16.26 -13.02
CA THR A 187 0.61 -15.37 -13.22
C THR A 187 0.90 -14.56 -11.94
N LEU A 188 -0.12 -14.00 -11.29
CA LEU A 188 0.02 -13.28 -10.02
C LEU A 188 0.48 -14.19 -8.86
N ARG A 189 0.02 -15.45 -8.83
CA ARG A 189 0.47 -16.46 -7.87
C ARG A 189 1.96 -16.76 -8.03
N ARG A 190 2.43 -16.98 -9.26
CA ARG A 190 3.85 -17.20 -9.56
C ARG A 190 4.72 -16.00 -9.22
N TYR A 191 4.23 -14.78 -9.49
CA TYR A 191 4.88 -13.55 -9.06
C TYR A 191 5.07 -13.49 -7.54
N THR A 192 4.02 -13.83 -6.79
CA THR A 192 4.06 -13.88 -5.32
C THR A 192 5.08 -14.91 -4.81
N GLN A 193 5.08 -16.11 -5.41
CA GLN A 193 6.03 -17.17 -5.06
C GLN A 193 7.48 -16.78 -5.34
N ALA A 194 7.76 -16.06 -6.44
CA ALA A 194 9.10 -15.60 -6.78
C ALA A 194 9.69 -14.64 -5.73
N TYR A 195 8.86 -13.75 -5.15
CA TYR A 195 9.28 -12.91 -4.03
C TYR A 195 9.49 -13.73 -2.75
N GLN A 196 8.61 -14.69 -2.48
CA GLN A 196 8.72 -15.57 -1.32
C GLN A 196 9.95 -16.47 -1.34
N SER A 197 10.38 -16.89 -2.52
CA SER A 197 11.62 -17.65 -2.70
C SER A 197 12.88 -16.78 -2.69
N LEU A 198 12.74 -15.45 -2.58
CA LEU A 198 13.86 -14.50 -2.66
C LEU A 198 14.72 -14.71 -3.93
N ASP A 199 14.08 -15.03 -5.05
CA ASP A 199 14.75 -15.34 -6.33
C ASP A 199 14.50 -14.20 -7.34
N GLY A 200 15.47 -13.32 -7.50
CA GLY A 200 15.36 -12.19 -8.43
C GLY A 200 15.24 -12.63 -9.89
N ALA A 201 15.82 -13.76 -10.28
CA ALA A 201 15.69 -14.29 -11.64
C ALA A 201 14.28 -14.80 -11.91
N ALA A 202 13.62 -15.44 -10.93
CA ALA A 202 12.22 -15.82 -11.03
C ALA A 202 11.31 -14.58 -11.18
N VAL A 203 11.59 -13.50 -10.45
CA VAL A 203 10.88 -12.22 -10.62
C VAL A 203 11.10 -11.65 -12.02
N GLY A 204 12.34 -11.65 -12.52
CA GLY A 204 12.69 -11.17 -13.86
C GLY A 204 11.97 -11.90 -15.00
N LYS A 205 11.76 -13.22 -14.88
CA LYS A 205 10.96 -14.00 -15.86
C LYS A 205 9.50 -13.53 -15.93
N MET A 206 8.93 -13.11 -14.81
CA MET A 206 7.55 -12.64 -14.73
C MET A 206 7.42 -11.16 -15.12
N MET A 207 8.50 -10.38 -14.97
CA MET A 207 8.57 -8.94 -15.28
C MET A 207 9.72 -8.62 -16.24
N PRO A 208 9.58 -8.89 -17.56
CA PRO A 208 10.64 -8.66 -18.54
C PRO A 208 11.04 -7.19 -18.73
N SER A 209 10.25 -6.25 -18.21
CA SER A 209 10.55 -4.82 -18.24
C SER A 209 11.63 -4.41 -17.22
N LEU A 210 12.00 -5.30 -16.29
CA LEU A 210 13.09 -5.05 -15.36
C LEU A 210 14.44 -5.06 -16.08
N THR A 211 15.25 -4.03 -15.82
CA THR A 211 16.62 -3.97 -16.35
C THR A 211 17.54 -4.89 -15.54
N ALA A 212 18.67 -5.28 -16.13
CA ALA A 212 19.70 -6.06 -15.44
C ALA A 212 20.27 -5.36 -14.20
N GLU A 213 20.23 -4.02 -14.15
CA GLU A 213 20.60 -3.26 -12.95
C GLU A 213 19.54 -3.40 -11.85
N GLN A 214 18.25 -3.28 -12.19
CA GLN A 214 17.16 -3.46 -11.24
C GLN A 214 17.12 -4.88 -10.66
N LEU A 215 17.36 -5.90 -11.48
CA LEU A 215 17.45 -7.29 -11.02
C LEU A 215 18.61 -7.48 -10.03
N ARG A 216 19.80 -6.94 -10.33
CA ARG A 216 20.93 -6.97 -9.39
C ARG A 216 20.64 -6.23 -8.08
N GLY A 217 19.89 -5.12 -8.14
CA GLY A 217 19.40 -4.42 -6.95
C GLY A 217 18.48 -5.32 -6.12
N LEU A 218 17.54 -5.99 -6.77
CA LEU A 218 16.62 -6.93 -6.13
C LEU A 218 17.35 -8.12 -5.48
N ASP A 219 18.34 -8.70 -6.15
CA ASP A 219 19.16 -9.79 -5.60
C ASP A 219 19.93 -9.34 -4.35
N ARG A 220 20.49 -8.12 -4.38
CA ARG A 220 21.15 -7.52 -3.23
C ARG A 220 20.19 -7.31 -2.08
N ASP A 221 18.99 -6.78 -2.35
CA ASP A 221 17.96 -6.57 -1.33
C ASP A 221 17.51 -7.91 -0.72
N PHE A 222 17.24 -8.91 -1.56
CA PHE A 222 16.89 -10.27 -1.15
C PHE A 222 17.95 -10.91 -0.26
N SER A 223 19.23 -10.64 -0.51
CA SER A 223 20.32 -11.14 0.34
C SER A 223 20.29 -10.60 1.78
N ASN A 224 19.54 -9.53 2.07
CA ASN A 224 19.39 -8.95 3.41
C ASN A 224 18.18 -9.49 4.18
N TYR A 225 17.26 -10.19 3.50
CA TYR A 225 16.07 -10.76 4.12
C TYR A 225 16.29 -12.21 4.58
N ARG A 226 15.70 -12.53 5.73
CA ARG A 226 15.49 -13.91 6.19
C ARG A 226 14.18 -14.46 5.60
N SER A 227 13.14 -13.62 5.55
CA SER A 227 11.86 -13.95 4.95
C SER A 227 11.26 -12.71 4.27
N TYR A 228 10.51 -12.94 3.19
CA TYR A 228 9.77 -11.88 2.50
C TYR A 228 8.47 -12.47 1.95
N THR A 229 7.32 -12.00 2.45
CA THR A 229 6.01 -12.49 2.04
C THR A 229 5.28 -11.40 1.28
N VAL A 230 4.79 -11.75 0.10
CA VAL A 230 3.85 -10.93 -0.67
C VAL A 230 2.46 -11.59 -0.61
N ALA A 231 1.42 -10.78 -0.48
CA ALA A 231 0.04 -11.21 -0.64
C ALA A 231 -0.72 -10.17 -1.48
N ILE A 232 -1.49 -10.66 -2.45
CA ILE A 232 -2.37 -9.85 -3.30
C ILE A 232 -3.80 -10.04 -2.79
N ARG A 233 -4.49 -8.94 -2.49
CA ARG A 233 -5.86 -8.92 -1.97
C ARG A 233 -6.76 -8.05 -2.82
N ASP A 234 -8.06 -8.35 -2.79
CA ASP A 234 -9.11 -7.55 -3.43
C ASP A 234 -8.86 -7.30 -4.92
N GLU A 235 -8.46 -8.35 -5.64
CA GLU A 235 -8.14 -8.28 -7.06
C GLU A 235 -9.36 -7.94 -7.92
N ARG A 236 -9.23 -6.90 -8.75
CA ARG A 236 -10.19 -6.54 -9.78
C ARG A 236 -9.49 -6.64 -11.14
N ILE A 237 -9.86 -7.64 -11.92
CA ILE A 237 -9.24 -7.98 -13.20
C ILE A 237 -10.12 -7.47 -14.34
N ALA A 238 -9.56 -6.59 -15.17
CA ALA A 238 -10.16 -6.16 -16.43
C ALA A 238 -9.30 -6.68 -17.59
N VAL A 239 -9.90 -7.46 -18.50
CA VAL A 239 -9.23 -8.02 -19.69
C VAL A 239 -9.73 -7.25 -20.91
N ASP A 240 -8.78 -6.76 -21.71
CA ASP A 240 -9.03 -6.04 -22.96
C ASP A 240 -8.14 -6.63 -24.06
N GLY A 241 -8.69 -7.62 -24.76
CA GLY A 241 -8.00 -8.39 -25.79
C GLY A 241 -6.68 -9.00 -25.31
N PRO A 242 -5.51 -8.60 -25.86
CA PRO A 242 -4.21 -9.14 -25.47
C PRO A 242 -3.61 -8.47 -24.21
N THR A 243 -4.31 -7.51 -23.59
CA THR A 243 -3.86 -6.79 -22.40
C THR A 243 -4.82 -7.00 -21.24
N ALA A 244 -4.31 -6.83 -20.01
CA ALA A 244 -5.14 -6.87 -18.82
C ALA A 244 -4.64 -5.89 -17.77
N THR A 245 -5.56 -5.32 -17.01
CA THR A 245 -5.28 -4.46 -15.86
C THR A 245 -5.82 -5.12 -14.59
N VAL A 246 -4.98 -5.23 -13.57
CA VAL A 246 -5.39 -5.74 -12.25
C VAL A 246 -5.18 -4.66 -11.20
N THR A 247 -6.26 -4.24 -10.56
CA THR A 247 -6.21 -3.33 -9.40
C THR A 247 -6.36 -4.15 -8.13
N CYS A 248 -5.46 -3.97 -7.15
CA CYS A 248 -5.45 -4.79 -5.93
C CYS A 248 -4.72 -4.08 -4.77
N GLN A 249 -4.81 -4.64 -3.57
CA GLN A 249 -3.95 -4.30 -2.45
C GLN A 249 -2.79 -5.30 -2.35
N VAL A 250 -1.56 -4.81 -2.30
CA VAL A 250 -0.37 -5.63 -2.12
C VAL A 250 0.12 -5.45 -0.69
N VAL A 251 0.03 -6.53 0.09
CA VAL A 251 0.58 -6.60 1.45
C VAL A 251 1.96 -7.24 1.36
N ARG A 252 2.96 -6.56 1.91
CA ARG A 252 4.34 -7.03 1.99
C ARG A 252 4.72 -7.14 3.45
N SER A 253 5.22 -8.28 3.88
CA SER A 253 5.85 -8.43 5.19
C SER A 253 7.23 -9.02 5.01
N PHE A 254 8.16 -8.64 5.88
CA PHE A 254 9.54 -9.09 5.78
C PHE A 254 10.17 -9.20 7.16
N GLU A 255 11.19 -10.03 7.23
CA GLU A 255 12.12 -10.11 8.35
C GLU A 255 13.54 -10.06 7.78
N THR A 256 14.36 -9.16 8.29
CA THR A 256 15.76 -9.05 7.90
C THR A 256 16.60 -10.10 8.63
N LYS A 257 17.81 -10.38 8.12
CA LYS A 257 18.75 -11.30 8.79
C LYS A 257 19.10 -10.90 10.22
N ASN A 258 19.04 -9.60 10.52
CA ASN A 258 19.29 -9.03 11.85
C ASN A 258 18.04 -9.07 12.77
N GLY A 259 16.94 -9.71 12.35
CA GLY A 259 15.73 -9.87 13.16
C GLY A 259 14.78 -8.67 13.15
N VAL A 260 15.06 -7.64 12.35
CA VAL A 260 14.11 -6.52 12.17
C VAL A 260 12.98 -6.98 11.26
N ALA A 261 11.76 -6.96 11.79
CA ALA A 261 10.54 -7.27 11.04
C ALA A 261 9.78 -6.00 10.65
N GLY A 262 9.07 -6.05 9.53
CA GLY A 262 8.24 -4.96 9.05
C GLY A 262 7.13 -5.44 8.15
N SER A 263 6.11 -4.59 7.99
CA SER A 263 5.04 -4.82 7.03
C SER A 263 4.55 -3.51 6.42
N ASN A 264 4.11 -3.56 5.18
CA ASN A 264 3.55 -2.43 4.46
C ASN A 264 2.46 -2.89 3.49
N THR A 265 1.36 -2.13 3.39
CA THR A 265 0.27 -2.38 2.45
C THR A 265 0.17 -1.23 1.47
N VAL A 266 0.17 -1.52 0.17
CA VAL A 266 0.10 -0.51 -0.91
C VAL A 266 -0.97 -0.88 -1.93
N GLN A 267 -1.80 0.09 -2.30
CA GLN A 267 -2.69 -0.07 -3.44
C GLN A 267 -1.86 -0.11 -4.73
N SER A 268 -2.03 -1.16 -5.53
CA SER A 268 -1.22 -1.38 -6.73
C SER A 268 -2.06 -1.66 -7.97
N ILE A 269 -1.52 -1.30 -9.13
CA ILE A 269 -2.07 -1.61 -10.45
C ILE A 269 -1.03 -2.41 -11.23
N PHE A 270 -1.37 -3.62 -11.63
CA PHE A 270 -0.58 -4.47 -12.51
C PHE A 270 -1.10 -4.32 -13.93
N HIS A 271 -0.19 -4.01 -14.86
CA HIS A 271 -0.43 -4.04 -16.30
C HIS A 271 0.19 -5.32 -16.83
N LEU A 272 -0.65 -6.17 -17.44
CA LEU A 272 -0.23 -7.45 -18.00
C LEU A 272 -0.46 -7.47 -19.51
N ARG A 273 0.40 -8.20 -20.21
CA ARG A 273 0.27 -8.48 -21.63
C ARG A 273 0.37 -9.97 -21.89
N ARG A 274 -0.47 -10.46 -22.79
CA ARG A 274 -0.42 -11.82 -23.32
C ARG A 274 0.81 -11.98 -24.20
N SER A 275 1.62 -12.99 -23.94
CA SER A 275 2.83 -13.32 -24.72
C SER A 275 2.90 -14.83 -24.94
N GLY A 276 2.87 -15.24 -26.22
CA GLY A 276 2.78 -16.65 -26.58
C GLY A 276 1.56 -17.32 -25.94
N SER A 277 1.81 -18.33 -25.11
CA SER A 277 0.78 -19.10 -24.40
C SER A 277 0.42 -18.57 -23.01
N GLY A 278 1.03 -17.47 -22.55
CA GLY A 278 0.87 -17.00 -21.16
C GLY A 278 0.64 -15.50 -21.02
N TRP A 279 0.52 -15.07 -19.76
CA TRP A 279 0.49 -13.66 -19.37
C TRP A 279 1.82 -13.27 -18.71
N THR A 280 2.27 -12.05 -18.97
CA THR A 280 3.49 -11.48 -18.40
C THR A 280 3.16 -10.11 -17.80
N ILE A 281 3.82 -9.74 -16.70
CA ILE A 281 3.60 -8.46 -16.03
C ILE A 281 4.51 -7.43 -16.70
N GLU A 282 3.94 -6.49 -17.44
CA GLU A 282 4.70 -5.42 -18.09
C GLU A 282 5.11 -4.34 -17.10
N ARG A 283 4.22 -3.98 -16.17
CA ARG A 283 4.47 -2.90 -15.23
C ARG A 283 3.64 -3.06 -13.96
N VAL A 284 4.21 -2.62 -12.84
CA VAL A 284 3.50 -2.43 -11.58
C VAL A 284 3.56 -0.96 -11.20
N GLN A 285 2.44 -0.39 -10.78
CA GLN A 285 2.32 0.99 -10.31
C GLN A 285 1.75 1.01 -8.90
N SER A 286 2.42 1.69 -7.98
CA SER A 286 1.91 1.98 -6.64
C SER A 286 1.11 3.28 -6.66
N ARG A 287 -0.05 3.29 -6.01
CA ARG A 287 -0.94 4.45 -5.87
C ARG A 287 -0.72 5.17 -4.55
#